data_AF-A0A1R1PN38-F1
#
_entry.id   AF-A0A1R1PN38-F1
#
_cell.length_a   1.000
_cell.length_b   1.000
_cell.length_c   1.000
_cell.angle_alpha   90.00
_cell.angle_beta   90.00
_cell.angle_gamma   90.00
#
_symmetry.space_group_name_H-M   'P 1'
#
loop_
_entity.id
_entity.type
_entity.pdbx_description
1 polymer ?
#
loop_
_entity_poly.entity_id
_entity_poly.type
_entity_poly.pdbx_seq_one_letter_code
_entity_poly.pdbx_strand_id
1 'polypeptide(L)'
;MEGLVVNIGYLETSVVPVFDGRPMYVYAQYSSIAGKALEEYLGKVLTQYGAYSIVEVGGFNNKLPKSFVTKKLCNHIIHNFIFASPVAPPKGLAISSESSETDSPLVCKELLSFYSQTLIASELDFAWELENSQAIRIRLPGWVREHILEVVFLGDPEVDKLGITELVLRSIKAVPVDLRRTMASNLLITGGLADIPNIRPRLLADISSALYEVPGWNTLAESAKLAEESTEDKQTDGTPLLSSGIVFLSSDRAWIGTSLACSAGFNSTKATLDNLCTFSFS
;
A
#
# COMPACT_ATOMS: atom_id res chain seq x y z
N MET A 1 12.57 17.83 -10.79
CA MET A 1 11.37 17.08 -10.33
C MET A 1 11.05 17.55 -8.93
N GLU A 2 9.79 17.89 -8.67
CA GLU A 2 9.31 18.31 -7.37
C GLU A 2 8.04 17.53 -7.04
N GLY A 3 7.98 16.95 -5.84
CA GLY A 3 6.85 16.14 -5.44
C GLY A 3 7.18 15.23 -4.27
N LEU A 4 6.19 14.41 -3.90
CA LEU A 4 6.29 13.48 -2.79
C LEU A 4 6.35 12.05 -3.32
N VAL A 5 7.43 11.33 -3.02
CA VAL A 5 7.57 9.93 -3.39
C VAL A 5 7.09 9.06 -2.23
N VAL A 6 6.09 8.24 -2.49
CA VAL A 6 5.51 7.28 -1.54
C VAL A 6 5.88 5.88 -2.02
N ASN A 7 6.77 5.20 -1.31
CA ASN A 7 7.23 3.86 -1.64
C ASN A 7 6.70 2.85 -0.63
N ILE A 8 5.84 1.95 -1.10
CA ILE A 8 5.22 0.88 -0.31
C ILE A 8 5.99 -0.42 -0.54
N GLY A 9 7.04 -0.62 0.26
CA GLY A 9 7.93 -1.77 0.16
C GLY A 9 7.39 -3.03 0.81
N TYR A 10 8.28 -4.03 0.95
CA TYR A 10 7.96 -5.24 1.71
C TYR A 10 8.16 -5.05 3.21
N LEU A 11 9.28 -4.47 3.65
CA LEU A 11 9.58 -4.31 5.08
C LEU A 11 9.15 -2.96 5.65
N GLU A 12 9.10 -1.93 4.81
CA GLU A 12 8.84 -0.57 5.22
C GLU A 12 8.07 0.20 4.14
N THR A 13 7.30 1.18 4.58
CA THR A 13 6.75 2.24 3.75
C THR A 13 7.54 3.51 4.04
N SER A 14 8.00 4.17 2.97
CA SER A 14 8.77 5.41 3.05
C SER A 14 8.07 6.51 2.27
N VAL A 15 8.08 7.72 2.83
CA VAL A 15 7.55 8.93 2.22
C VAL A 15 8.68 9.95 2.18
N VAL A 16 9.18 10.24 0.99
CA VAL A 16 10.35 11.10 0.79
C VAL A 16 9.97 12.28 -0.09
N PRO A 17 9.99 13.51 0.45
CA PRO A 17 9.76 14.69 -0.36
C PRO A 17 11.01 15.00 -1.20
N VAL A 18 10.80 15.34 -2.47
CA VAL A 18 11.85 15.66 -3.44
C VAL A 18 11.61 17.08 -3.94
N PHE A 19 12.64 17.92 -3.87
CA PHE A 19 12.58 19.30 -4.35
C PHE A 19 13.82 19.60 -5.19
N ASP A 20 13.64 20.23 -6.35
CA ASP A 20 14.70 20.48 -7.32
C ASP A 20 15.55 19.23 -7.66
N GLY A 21 14.87 18.07 -7.77
CA GLY A 21 15.53 16.78 -8.03
C GLY A 21 16.37 16.24 -6.87
N ARG A 22 16.35 16.88 -5.70
CA ARG A 22 17.07 16.44 -4.50
C ARG A 22 16.10 15.89 -3.45
N PRO A 23 16.36 14.69 -2.90
CA PRO A 23 15.58 14.18 -1.78
C PRO A 23 15.85 15.02 -0.52
N MET A 24 14.79 15.46 0.14
CA MET A 24 14.86 16.19 1.40
C MET A 24 14.74 15.22 2.59
N TYR A 25 15.81 14.45 2.83
CA TYR A 25 15.81 13.38 3.85
C TYR A 25 15.45 13.83 5.26
N VAL A 26 15.69 15.10 5.61
CA VAL A 26 15.32 15.68 6.91
C VAL A 26 13.81 15.63 7.16
N TYR A 27 12.99 15.63 6.09
CA TYR A 27 11.54 15.56 6.17
C TYR A 27 10.97 14.18 5.84
N ALA A 28 11.83 13.20 5.51
CA ALA A 28 11.39 11.86 5.17
C ALA A 28 10.70 11.17 6.36
N GLN A 29 9.62 10.46 6.08
CA GLN A 29 8.86 9.69 7.06
C GLN A 29 8.90 8.20 6.71
N TYR A 30 8.92 7.35 7.73
CA TYR A 30 9.03 5.90 7.57
C TYR A 30 8.04 5.20 8.50
N SER A 31 7.53 4.06 8.07
CA SER A 31 6.72 3.15 8.88
C SER A 31 7.08 1.70 8.56
N SER A 32 7.01 0.83 9.56
CA SER A 32 7.16 -0.63 9.37
C SER A 32 5.87 -1.30 8.86
N ILE A 33 4.80 -0.53 8.65
CA ILE A 33 3.55 -1.00 8.03
C ILE A 33 3.75 -1.05 6.53
N ALA A 34 3.88 -2.27 6.00
CA ALA A 34 4.24 -2.56 4.60
C ALA A 34 3.79 -3.98 4.22
N GLY A 35 4.36 -4.57 3.15
CA GLY A 35 4.03 -5.93 2.69
C GLY A 35 4.10 -7.01 3.75
N LYS A 36 5.12 -7.00 4.62
CA LYS A 36 5.29 -7.96 5.70
C LYS A 36 4.19 -7.85 6.76
N ALA A 37 3.79 -6.62 7.12
CA ALA A 37 2.70 -6.41 8.07
C ALA A 37 1.36 -6.92 7.51
N LEU A 38 1.11 -6.70 6.21
CA LEU A 38 -0.06 -7.25 5.52
C LEU A 38 -0.03 -8.79 5.45
N GLU A 39 1.13 -9.38 5.13
CA GLU A 39 1.32 -10.84 5.09
C GLU A 39 1.05 -11.49 6.46
N GLU A 40 1.60 -10.91 7.53
CA GLU A 40 1.40 -11.37 8.91
C GLU A 40 -0.07 -11.22 9.35
N TYR A 41 -0.70 -10.09 9.02
CA TYR A 41 -2.11 -9.84 9.34
C TYR A 41 -3.05 -10.80 8.58
N LEU A 42 -2.82 -10.97 7.28
CA LEU A 42 -3.56 -11.93 6.45
C LEU A 42 -3.43 -13.34 7.01
N GLY A 43 -2.24 -13.75 7.45
CA GLY A 43 -2.06 -15.07 8.03
C GLY A 43 -2.89 -15.31 9.30
N LYS A 44 -2.99 -14.30 10.17
CA LYS A 44 -3.86 -14.34 11.36
C LYS A 44 -5.34 -14.42 10.96
N VAL A 45 -5.78 -13.57 10.03
CA VAL A 45 -7.16 -13.52 9.52
C VAL A 45 -7.56 -14.84 8.87
N LEU A 46 -6.71 -15.43 8.02
CA LEU A 46 -6.98 -16.71 7.36
C LEU A 46 -7.12 -17.86 8.35
N THR A 47 -6.32 -17.88 9.41
CA THR A 47 -6.43 -18.91 10.47
C THR A 47 -7.76 -18.80 11.22
N GLN A 48 -8.30 -17.57 11.38
CA GLN A 48 -9.52 -17.33 12.13
C GLN A 48 -10.79 -17.47 11.29
N TYR A 49 -10.78 -16.96 10.06
CA TYR A 49 -11.97 -16.80 9.21
C TYR A 49 -11.90 -17.60 7.90
N GLY A 50 -10.73 -18.09 7.51
CA GLY A 50 -10.57 -18.93 6.32
C GLY A 50 -11.11 -20.33 6.56
N ALA A 51 -11.67 -20.93 5.51
CA ALA A 51 -12.13 -22.31 5.53
C ALA A 51 -11.47 -23.11 4.41
N TYR A 52 -11.36 -24.42 4.58
CA TYR A 52 -10.87 -25.31 3.55
C TYR A 52 -11.74 -26.56 3.42
N SER A 53 -11.66 -27.19 2.26
CA SER A 53 -12.23 -28.49 1.99
C SER A 53 -11.19 -29.37 1.31
N ILE A 54 -11.17 -30.65 1.67
CA ILE A 54 -10.43 -31.65 0.91
C ILE A 54 -11.34 -32.05 -0.25
N VAL A 55 -10.78 -32.09 -1.47
CA VAL A 55 -11.54 -32.23 -2.72
C VAL A 55 -12.51 -33.43 -2.68
N GLU A 56 -12.16 -34.49 -1.96
CA GLU A 56 -12.94 -35.72 -1.86
C GLU A 56 -14.11 -35.67 -0.85
N VAL A 57 -14.06 -34.78 0.15
CA VAL A 57 -14.98 -34.81 1.31
C VAL A 57 -16.21 -33.91 1.11
N GLY A 58 -16.14 -32.93 0.21
CA GLY A 58 -17.25 -32.02 -0.11
C GLY A 58 -17.59 -31.03 1.03
N GLY A 59 -17.52 -29.72 0.74
CA GLY A 59 -17.96 -28.67 1.65
C GLY A 59 -16.88 -28.08 2.58
N PHE A 60 -17.00 -26.78 2.87
CA PHE A 60 -16.04 -26.00 3.64
C PHE A 60 -16.37 -25.98 5.13
N ASN A 61 -16.33 -27.15 5.76
CA ASN A 61 -16.68 -27.28 7.19
C ASN A 61 -15.48 -27.08 8.11
N ASN A 62 -14.25 -27.06 7.58
CA ASN A 62 -13.04 -27.01 8.36
C ASN A 62 -12.40 -25.62 8.31
N LYS A 63 -12.00 -25.08 9.46
CA LYS A 63 -11.18 -23.86 9.55
C LYS A 63 -9.78 -24.11 9.01
N LEU A 64 -9.19 -23.12 8.33
CA LEU A 64 -7.85 -23.25 7.77
C LEU A 64 -6.80 -23.37 8.89
N PRO A 65 -6.06 -24.49 9.01
CA PRO A 65 -5.06 -24.66 10.04
C PRO A 65 -3.86 -23.74 9.81
N LYS A 66 -3.21 -23.29 10.88
CA LYS A 66 -2.00 -22.45 10.81
C LYS A 66 -0.87 -23.10 9.99
N SER A 67 -0.78 -24.42 9.95
CA SER A 67 0.21 -25.15 9.15
C SER A 67 0.01 -24.99 7.64
N PHE A 68 -1.20 -24.70 7.16
CA PHE A 68 -1.49 -24.50 5.75
C PHE A 68 -1.26 -23.05 5.32
N VAL A 69 -1.26 -22.11 6.27
CA VAL A 69 -1.04 -20.68 6.05
C VAL A 69 0.46 -20.40 5.92
N THR A 70 0.99 -20.66 4.73
CA THR A 70 2.39 -20.39 4.38
C THR A 70 2.56 -19.00 3.75
N LYS A 71 3.79 -18.48 3.74
CA LYS A 71 4.12 -17.22 3.06
C LYS A 71 3.77 -17.26 1.57
N LYS A 72 3.97 -18.42 0.93
CA LYS A 72 3.64 -18.64 -0.48
C LYS A 72 2.14 -18.49 -0.73
N LEU A 73 1.30 -19.02 0.16
CA LEU A 73 -0.15 -18.87 0.08
C LEU A 73 -0.57 -17.40 0.29
N CYS A 74 -0.04 -16.74 1.33
CA CYS A 74 -0.35 -15.32 1.58
C CYS A 74 0.01 -14.45 0.38
N ASN A 75 1.21 -14.61 -0.19
CA ASN A 75 1.64 -13.86 -1.37
C ASN A 75 0.75 -14.15 -2.58
N HIS A 76 0.35 -15.41 -2.80
CA HIS A 76 -0.58 -15.74 -3.87
C HIS A 76 -1.92 -15.01 -3.71
N ILE A 77 -2.47 -14.96 -2.49
CA ILE A 77 -3.72 -14.26 -2.20
C ILE A 77 -3.57 -12.74 -2.40
N ILE A 78 -2.50 -12.13 -1.88
CA ILE A 78 -2.22 -10.69 -2.00
C ILE A 78 -2.12 -10.26 -3.46
N HIS A 79 -1.42 -11.02 -4.30
CA HIS A 79 -1.20 -10.61 -5.69
C HIS A 79 -2.37 -10.94 -6.63
N ASN A 80 -3.24 -11.90 -6.30
CA ASN A 80 -4.25 -12.38 -7.25
C ASN A 80 -5.70 -12.07 -6.82
N PHE A 81 -5.98 -11.97 -5.52
CA PHE A 81 -7.37 -11.95 -5.02
C PHE A 81 -7.74 -10.73 -4.21
N ILE A 82 -6.76 -9.94 -3.79
CA ILE A 82 -6.93 -8.72 -2.98
C ILE A 82 -7.01 -7.49 -3.88
N PHE A 83 -7.89 -6.56 -3.52
CA PHE A 83 -8.00 -5.24 -4.12
C PHE A 83 -8.40 -4.21 -3.05
N ALA A 84 -8.09 -2.94 -3.27
CA ALA A 84 -8.46 -1.89 -2.32
C ALA A 84 -9.94 -1.55 -2.42
N SER A 85 -10.66 -1.61 -1.29
CA SER A 85 -12.02 -1.09 -1.22
C SER A 85 -12.03 0.39 -1.59
N PRO A 86 -13.00 0.88 -2.38
CA PRO A 86 -13.15 2.31 -2.65
C PRO A 86 -13.60 3.12 -1.43
N VAL A 87 -14.14 2.46 -0.40
CA VAL A 87 -14.72 3.12 0.79
C VAL A 87 -13.87 2.81 2.01
N ALA A 88 -13.38 3.87 2.66
CA ALA A 88 -12.67 3.76 3.92
C ALA A 88 -13.62 3.49 5.10
N PRO A 89 -13.22 2.67 6.08
CA PRO A 89 -13.96 2.55 7.32
C PRO A 89 -13.90 3.88 8.10
N PRO A 90 -14.97 4.21 8.86
CA PRO A 90 -14.95 5.38 9.73
C PRO A 90 -13.79 5.29 10.73
N LYS A 91 -13.01 6.36 10.88
CA LYS A 91 -11.81 6.40 11.74
C LYS A 91 -12.10 5.97 13.19
N GLY A 92 -13.24 6.38 13.76
CA GLY A 92 -13.64 5.99 15.11
C GLY A 92 -13.94 4.49 15.28
N LEU A 93 -14.25 3.78 14.20
CA LEU A 93 -14.52 2.34 14.20
C LEU A 93 -13.25 1.52 14.04
N ALA A 94 -12.35 2.00 13.19
CA ALA A 94 -11.03 1.45 12.94
C ALA A 94 -10.14 1.44 14.21
N ILE A 95 -10.33 2.41 15.11
CA ILE A 95 -9.53 2.59 16.34
C ILE A 95 -10.18 1.89 17.55
N SER A 96 -11.12 0.97 17.34
CA SER A 96 -11.79 0.28 18.46
C SER A 96 -10.81 -0.64 19.21
N SER A 97 -10.28 -0.05 20.28
CA SER A 97 -9.44 -0.64 21.30
C SER A 97 -10.30 -1.53 22.21
N GLU A 98 -10.40 -2.82 21.93
CA GLU A 98 -10.85 -3.79 22.94
C GLU A 98 -9.97 -5.05 22.95
N SER A 99 -8.98 -4.99 23.86
CA SER A 99 -8.64 -6.00 24.88
C SER A 99 -7.67 -7.15 24.56
N SER A 100 -6.52 -7.08 25.23
CA SER A 100 -5.94 -8.10 26.13
C SER A 100 -6.42 -9.55 25.98
N GLU A 101 -5.45 -10.42 25.65
CA GLU A 101 -5.34 -11.88 25.83
C GLU A 101 -6.49 -12.82 25.38
N THR A 102 -6.11 -13.69 24.42
CA THR A 102 -6.65 -15.00 24.04
C THR A 102 -8.16 -15.10 23.79
N ASP A 103 -8.53 -15.08 22.50
CA ASP A 103 -9.87 -15.32 21.89
C ASP A 103 -10.72 -14.10 21.50
N SER A 104 -10.23 -12.87 21.69
CA SER A 104 -10.85 -11.68 21.09
C SER A 104 -10.80 -11.74 19.56
N PRO A 105 -11.87 -11.34 18.84
CA PRO A 105 -11.85 -11.34 17.38
C PRO A 105 -10.83 -10.33 16.85
N LEU A 106 -10.00 -10.73 15.86
CA LEU A 106 -9.02 -9.83 15.22
C LEU A 106 -9.67 -8.58 14.60
N VAL A 107 -10.96 -8.67 14.30
CA VAL A 107 -11.78 -7.59 13.77
C VAL A 107 -13.00 -7.46 14.67
N CYS A 108 -13.23 -6.28 15.23
CA CYS A 108 -14.40 -6.03 16.08
C CYS A 108 -15.70 -6.24 15.30
N LYS A 109 -16.79 -6.52 16.03
CA LYS A 109 -18.09 -6.86 15.43
C LYS A 109 -18.65 -5.71 14.62
N GLU A 110 -18.45 -4.49 15.10
CA GLU A 110 -18.91 -3.27 14.48
C GLU A 110 -18.20 -3.05 13.14
N LEU A 111 -16.88 -3.29 13.06
CA LEU A 111 -16.13 -3.18 11.82
C LEU A 111 -16.52 -4.28 10.82
N LEU A 112 -16.73 -5.52 11.28
CA LEU A 112 -17.30 -6.59 10.44
C LEU A 112 -18.70 -6.23 9.93
N SER A 113 -19.53 -5.57 10.75
CA SER A 113 -20.86 -5.13 10.32
C SER A 113 -20.79 -4.05 9.24
N PHE A 114 -19.85 -3.10 9.38
CA PHE A 114 -19.58 -2.08 8.37
C PHE A 114 -19.08 -2.70 7.06
N TYR A 115 -18.13 -3.64 7.13
CA TYR A 115 -17.67 -4.38 5.96
C TYR A 115 -18.83 -5.12 5.30
N SER A 116 -19.67 -5.81 6.07
CA SER A 116 -20.83 -6.54 5.51
C SER A 116 -21.82 -5.64 4.76
N GLN A 117 -21.92 -4.36 5.14
CA GLN A 117 -22.80 -3.38 4.48
C GLN A 117 -22.16 -2.74 3.24
N THR A 118 -20.84 -2.65 3.20
CA THR A 118 -20.08 -1.99 2.12
C THR A 118 -19.47 -2.98 1.12
N LEU A 119 -19.53 -4.27 1.42
CA LEU A 119 -18.86 -5.34 0.68
C LEU A 119 -19.34 -5.42 -0.78
N ILE A 120 -18.37 -5.34 -1.69
CA ILE A 120 -18.54 -5.60 -3.12
C ILE A 120 -17.99 -6.99 -3.47
N ALA A 121 -16.92 -7.42 -2.80
CA ALA A 121 -16.30 -8.72 -3.03
C ALA A 121 -17.20 -9.90 -2.64
N SER A 122 -17.35 -10.87 -3.54
CA SER A 122 -17.90 -12.18 -3.23
C SER A 122 -16.88 -13.09 -2.53
N GLU A 123 -17.37 -14.11 -1.83
CA GLU A 123 -16.54 -15.23 -1.40
C GLU A 123 -15.87 -15.91 -2.61
N LEU A 124 -14.63 -16.34 -2.43
CA LEU A 124 -13.83 -16.94 -3.49
C LEU A 124 -13.30 -18.31 -3.05
N ASP A 125 -13.64 -19.33 -3.83
CA ASP A 125 -13.15 -20.69 -3.63
C ASP A 125 -12.09 -21.03 -4.70
N PHE A 126 -10.84 -21.29 -4.29
CA PHE A 126 -9.75 -21.62 -5.21
C PHE A 126 -9.01 -22.90 -4.80
N ALA A 127 -8.42 -23.58 -5.77
CA ALA A 127 -7.62 -24.77 -5.52
C ALA A 127 -6.20 -24.38 -5.09
N TRP A 128 -5.65 -25.13 -4.14
CA TRP A 128 -4.31 -24.93 -3.63
C TRP A 128 -3.62 -26.28 -3.38
N GLU A 129 -2.33 -26.35 -3.68
CA GLU A 129 -1.51 -27.53 -3.40
C GLU A 129 -0.65 -27.25 -2.15
N LEU A 130 -0.79 -28.11 -1.16
CA LEU A 130 0.02 -28.09 0.05
C LEU A 130 1.44 -28.61 -0.24
N GLU A 131 2.37 -28.36 0.69
CA GLU A 131 3.77 -28.81 0.55
C GLU A 131 3.92 -30.34 0.48
N ASN A 132 2.92 -31.08 0.97
CA ASN A 132 2.83 -32.54 0.88
C ASN A 132 2.16 -33.04 -0.42
N SER A 133 2.00 -32.17 -1.44
CA SER A 133 1.30 -32.45 -2.70
C SER A 133 -0.17 -32.85 -2.56
N GLN A 134 -0.80 -32.56 -1.42
CA GLN A 134 -2.23 -32.74 -1.25
C GLN A 134 -2.98 -31.53 -1.82
N ALA A 135 -3.91 -31.79 -2.73
CA ALA A 135 -4.80 -30.77 -3.27
C ALA A 135 -5.94 -30.46 -2.28
N ILE A 136 -6.08 -29.19 -1.94
CA ILE A 136 -7.18 -28.66 -1.12
C ILE A 136 -7.89 -27.54 -1.86
N ARG A 137 -9.11 -27.23 -1.44
CA ARG A 137 -9.82 -26.02 -1.86
C ARG A 137 -9.90 -25.07 -0.68
N ILE A 138 -9.54 -23.82 -0.86
CA ILE A 138 -9.59 -22.77 0.17
C ILE A 138 -10.72 -21.81 -0.18
N ARG A 139 -11.53 -21.48 0.83
CA ARG A 139 -12.56 -20.45 0.77
C ARG A 139 -12.05 -19.19 1.44
N LEU A 140 -11.93 -18.15 0.64
CA LEU A 140 -11.54 -16.82 1.06
C LEU A 140 -12.80 -15.94 1.20
N PRO A 141 -13.11 -15.45 2.41
CA PRO A 141 -14.26 -14.57 2.61
C PRO A 141 -14.12 -13.28 1.79
N GLY A 142 -15.23 -12.77 1.26
CA GLY A 142 -15.24 -11.55 0.44
C GLY A 142 -14.62 -10.35 1.15
N TRP A 143 -14.97 -10.13 2.43
CA TRP A 143 -14.45 -8.99 3.19
C TRP A 143 -12.93 -9.01 3.35
N VAL A 144 -12.31 -10.20 3.40
CA VAL A 144 -10.85 -10.33 3.45
C VAL A 144 -10.22 -9.85 2.13
N ARG A 145 -10.88 -10.08 0.99
CA ARG A 145 -10.37 -9.65 -0.32
C ARG A 145 -10.35 -8.13 -0.47
N GLU A 146 -11.32 -7.46 0.15
CA GLU A 146 -11.59 -6.04 -0.06
C GLU A 146 -11.03 -5.14 1.07
N HIS A 147 -11.08 -5.59 2.33
CA HIS A 147 -10.77 -4.75 3.50
C HIS A 147 -9.50 -5.16 4.26
N ILE A 148 -8.78 -6.20 3.85
CA ILE A 148 -7.53 -6.58 4.53
C ILE A 148 -6.46 -5.48 4.45
N LEU A 149 -6.51 -4.63 3.42
CA LEU A 149 -5.57 -3.53 3.22
C LEU A 149 -5.73 -2.39 4.21
N GLU A 150 -6.81 -2.36 5.00
CA GLU A 150 -7.01 -1.33 6.02
C GLU A 150 -5.87 -1.32 7.05
N VAL A 151 -5.19 -2.46 7.28
CA VAL A 151 -3.95 -2.52 8.08
C VAL A 151 -2.83 -1.63 7.52
N VAL A 152 -2.75 -1.47 6.19
CA VAL A 152 -1.76 -0.63 5.51
C VAL A 152 -2.17 0.84 5.55
N PHE A 153 -3.47 1.13 5.37
CA PHE A 153 -4.02 2.49 5.37
C PHE A 153 -4.02 3.13 6.75
N LEU A 154 -4.44 2.39 7.77
CA LEU A 154 -4.62 2.88 9.14
C LEU A 154 -3.37 2.69 10.00
N GLY A 155 -2.63 1.60 9.76
CA GLY A 155 -1.50 1.19 10.58
C GLY A 155 -1.96 0.50 11.86
N ASP A 156 -1.13 0.58 12.89
CA ASP A 156 -1.36 -0.02 14.20
C ASP A 156 -1.22 1.05 15.30
N PRO A 157 -2.34 1.60 15.81
CA PRO A 157 -2.30 2.67 16.80
C PRO A 157 -1.78 2.19 18.17
N GLU A 158 -1.86 0.89 18.48
CA GLU A 158 -1.38 0.36 19.76
C GLU A 158 0.16 0.39 19.83
N VAL A 159 0.80 0.16 18.69
CA VAL A 159 2.26 0.13 18.56
C VAL A 159 2.80 1.46 17.99
N ASP A 160 1.97 2.50 17.92
CA ASP A 160 2.29 3.82 17.33
C ASP A 160 2.89 3.72 15.91
N LYS A 161 2.40 2.76 15.13
CA LYS A 161 2.82 2.56 13.75
C LYS A 161 1.83 3.22 12.82
N LEU A 162 2.25 4.31 12.19
CA LEU A 162 1.39 5.05 11.26
C LEU A 162 1.11 4.23 9.99
N GLY A 163 -0.15 4.25 9.57
CA GLY A 163 -0.54 3.84 8.23
C GLY A 163 -0.09 4.85 7.17
N ILE A 164 -0.15 4.45 5.91
CA ILE A 164 0.38 5.23 4.79
C ILE A 164 -0.28 6.61 4.65
N THR A 165 -1.58 6.74 4.93
CA THR A 165 -2.32 8.00 4.80
C THR A 165 -1.81 9.04 5.79
N GLU A 166 -1.68 8.66 7.07
CA GLU A 166 -1.15 9.56 8.10
C GLU A 166 0.34 9.84 7.90
N LEU A 167 1.10 8.86 7.39
CA LEU A 167 2.52 9.03 7.07
C LEU A 167 2.73 10.11 6.00
N VAL A 168 1.89 10.13 4.96
CA VAL A 168 1.89 11.17 3.93
C VAL A 168 1.51 12.52 4.53
N LEU A 169 0.44 12.58 5.32
CA LEU A 169 0.01 13.82 5.97
C LEU A 169 1.12 14.42 6.86
N ARG A 170 1.80 13.58 7.64
CA ARG A 170 2.94 13.96 8.48
C ARG A 170 4.11 14.49 7.66
N SER A 171 4.40 13.88 6.51
CA SER A 171 5.45 14.38 5.61
C SER A 171 5.11 15.75 5.02
N ILE A 172 3.86 15.99 4.62
CA ILE A 172 3.41 17.30 4.11
C ILE A 172 3.43 18.36 5.22
N LYS A 173 3.08 18.01 6.46
CA LYS A 173 3.18 18.91 7.62
C LYS A 173 4.63 19.31 7.90
N ALA A 174 5.57 18.38 7.76
CA ALA A 174 6.98 18.57 8.10
C ALA A 174 7.73 19.51 7.15
N VAL A 175 7.36 19.55 5.86
CA VAL A 175 8.01 20.45 4.89
C VAL A 175 7.64 21.93 5.12
N PRO A 176 8.48 22.89 4.68
CA PRO A 176 8.16 24.31 4.68
C PRO A 176 6.83 24.60 3.98
N VAL A 177 6.12 25.64 4.46
CA VAL A 177 4.76 25.98 4.01
C VAL A 177 4.65 26.16 2.49
N ASP A 178 5.68 26.75 1.88
CA ASP A 178 5.73 27.04 0.44
C ASP A 178 5.78 25.77 -0.41
N LEU A 179 6.30 24.66 0.13
CA LEU A 179 6.45 23.40 -0.60
C LEU A 179 5.22 22.49 -0.47
N ARG A 180 4.33 22.73 0.50
CA ARG A 180 3.21 21.82 0.81
C ARG A 180 2.32 21.56 -0.40
N ARG A 181 1.97 22.62 -1.13
CA ARG A 181 1.15 22.53 -2.36
C ARG A 181 1.84 21.65 -3.40
N THR A 182 3.12 21.91 -3.67
CA THR A 182 3.90 21.13 -4.63
C THR A 182 4.02 19.67 -4.24
N MET A 183 4.20 19.36 -2.95
CA MET A 183 4.25 17.99 -2.46
C MET A 183 2.88 17.29 -2.60
N ALA A 184 1.77 17.97 -2.29
CA ALA A 184 0.43 17.40 -2.40
C ALA A 184 -0.01 17.20 -3.86
N SER A 185 0.36 18.11 -4.78
CA SER A 185 -0.06 18.06 -6.18
C SER A 185 0.70 17.07 -7.04
N ASN A 186 1.81 16.52 -6.54
CA ASN A 186 2.67 15.61 -7.29
C ASN A 186 3.02 14.39 -6.43
N LEU A 187 2.03 13.54 -6.17
CA LEU A 187 2.21 12.29 -5.43
C LEU A 187 2.66 11.16 -6.38
N LEU A 188 3.88 10.68 -6.22
CA LEU A 188 4.38 9.51 -6.94
C LEU A 188 4.30 8.28 -6.03
N ILE A 189 3.38 7.37 -6.35
CA ILE A 189 3.25 6.09 -5.63
C ILE A 189 4.11 5.02 -6.34
N THR A 190 4.90 4.30 -5.56
CA THR A 190 5.84 3.25 -6.00
C THR A 190 5.83 2.07 -5.03
N GLY A 191 6.43 0.95 -5.44
CA GLY A 191 6.61 -0.23 -4.59
C GLY A 191 5.65 -1.38 -4.93
N GLY A 192 5.93 -2.57 -4.39
CA GLY A 192 5.23 -3.81 -4.77
C GLY A 192 3.74 -3.83 -4.40
N LEU A 193 3.37 -3.25 -3.25
CA LEU A 193 1.95 -3.17 -2.87
C LEU A 193 1.18 -2.13 -3.69
N ALA A 194 1.86 -1.17 -4.32
CA ALA A 194 1.22 -0.14 -5.14
C ALA A 194 0.67 -0.67 -6.49
N ASP A 195 0.93 -1.95 -6.80
CA ASP A 195 0.36 -2.65 -7.95
C ASP A 195 -0.99 -3.30 -7.64
N ILE A 196 -1.40 -3.32 -6.37
CA ILE A 196 -2.69 -3.86 -5.98
C ILE A 196 -3.81 -3.03 -6.63
N PRO A 197 -4.83 -3.67 -7.25
CA PRO A 197 -5.91 -2.94 -7.91
C PRO A 197 -6.59 -1.93 -6.97
N ASN A 198 -6.88 -0.75 -7.52
CA ASN A 198 -7.56 0.35 -6.85
C ASN A 198 -6.79 1.02 -5.69
N ILE A 199 -5.53 0.62 -5.39
CA ILE A 199 -4.80 1.18 -4.25
C ILE A 199 -4.46 2.67 -4.41
N ARG A 200 -4.07 3.09 -5.61
CA ARG A 200 -3.69 4.49 -5.91
C ARG A 200 -4.86 5.48 -5.79
N PRO A 201 -6.01 5.29 -6.47
CA PRO A 201 -7.16 6.18 -6.32
C PRO A 201 -7.72 6.14 -4.89
N ARG A 202 -7.73 4.97 -4.22
CA ARG A 202 -8.12 4.88 -2.81
C ARG A 202 -7.19 5.70 -1.91
N LEU A 203 -5.87 5.57 -2.08
CA LEU A 203 -4.90 6.34 -1.31
C LEU A 203 -5.03 7.84 -1.55
N LEU A 204 -5.24 8.27 -2.80
CA LEU A 204 -5.47 9.68 -3.10
C LEU A 204 -6.73 10.20 -2.39
N ALA A 205 -7.85 9.45 -2.43
CA ALA A 205 -9.08 9.82 -1.76
C ALA A 205 -8.88 9.96 -0.24
N ASP A 206 -8.19 9.00 0.38
CA ASP A 206 -7.90 9.02 1.82
C ASP A 206 -6.97 10.19 2.19
N ILE A 207 -5.95 10.48 1.38
CA ILE A 207 -5.06 11.64 1.58
C ILE A 207 -5.86 12.94 1.46
N SER A 208 -6.67 13.10 0.42
CA SER A 208 -7.49 14.30 0.23
C SER A 208 -8.45 14.50 1.40
N SER A 209 -9.11 13.44 1.86
CA SER A 209 -9.96 13.48 3.05
C SER A 209 -9.17 13.90 4.30
N ALA A 210 -7.98 13.34 4.52
CA ALA A 210 -7.14 13.69 5.66
C ALA A 210 -6.62 15.14 5.59
N LEU A 211 -6.40 15.69 4.40
CA LEU A 211 -6.04 17.10 4.21
C LEU A 211 -7.22 18.03 4.52
N TYR A 212 -8.46 17.67 4.15
CA TYR A 212 -9.66 18.45 4.49
C TYR A 212 -9.93 18.53 5.99
N GLU A 213 -9.51 17.53 6.75
CA GLU A 213 -9.64 17.55 8.22
C GLU A 213 -8.71 18.58 8.87
N VAL A 214 -7.64 19.01 8.19
CA VAL A 214 -6.73 20.03 8.72
C VAL A 214 -7.30 21.44 8.46
N PRO A 215 -7.56 22.24 9.51
CA PRO A 215 -8.10 23.59 9.34
C PRO A 215 -7.22 24.46 8.45
N GLY A 216 -7.84 25.09 7.44
CA GLY A 216 -7.16 25.98 6.50
C GLY A 216 -6.47 25.28 5.32
N TRP A 217 -6.58 23.95 5.19
CA TRP A 217 -5.94 23.18 4.12
C TRP A 217 -6.90 22.78 2.98
N ASN A 218 -8.10 23.36 2.92
CA ASN A 218 -9.09 23.03 1.87
C ASN A 218 -8.51 23.17 0.45
N THR A 219 -7.83 24.28 0.16
CA THR A 219 -7.19 24.52 -1.15
C THR A 219 -6.02 23.57 -1.42
N LEU A 220 -5.37 23.07 -0.36
CA LEU A 220 -4.31 22.08 -0.47
C LEU A 220 -4.90 20.70 -0.79
N ALA A 221 -5.99 20.32 -0.12
CA ALA A 221 -6.73 19.10 -0.38
C ALA A 221 -7.27 19.04 -1.82
N GLU A 222 -7.82 20.14 -2.33
CA GLU A 222 -8.27 20.26 -3.73
C GLU A 222 -7.12 20.14 -4.74
N SER A 223 -5.90 20.50 -4.34
CA SER A 223 -4.72 20.41 -5.20
C SER A 223 -4.08 19.01 -5.22
N ALA A 224 -4.49 18.11 -4.32
CA ALA A 224 -3.88 16.79 -4.19
C ALA A 224 -4.12 15.94 -5.44
N LYS A 225 -3.05 15.44 -6.06
CA LYS A 225 -3.10 14.67 -7.32
C LYS A 225 -1.98 13.66 -7.42
N LEU A 226 -2.22 12.59 -8.16
CA LEU A 226 -1.17 11.66 -8.55
C LEU A 226 -0.30 12.30 -9.63
N ALA A 227 1.01 12.06 -9.57
CA ALA A 227 1.99 12.57 -10.54
C ALA A 227 1.72 12.09 -11.98
N GLU A 228 0.90 11.06 -12.15
CA GLU A 228 0.52 10.48 -13.45
C GLU A 228 -0.64 11.22 -14.11
N GLU A 229 -1.46 11.92 -13.32
CA GLU A 229 -2.65 12.65 -13.78
C GLU A 229 -2.33 14.10 -14.16
N SER A 230 -1.15 14.61 -13.78
CA SER A 230 -0.74 15.99 -14.05
C SER A 230 -0.30 16.24 -15.50
N THR A 231 -0.05 15.19 -16.29
CA THR A 231 0.19 15.28 -17.73
C THR A 231 -1.12 15.17 -18.51
N GLU A 232 -2.00 16.17 -18.37
CA GLU A 232 -2.98 16.45 -19.43
C GLU A 232 -2.23 17.05 -20.62
N ASP A 233 -1.53 16.22 -21.40
CA ASP A 233 -1.13 16.62 -22.74
C ASP A 233 -2.41 16.72 -23.58
N LYS A 234 -3.03 17.91 -23.57
CA LYS A 234 -4.10 18.26 -24.49
C LYS A 234 -3.54 18.28 -25.92
N GLN A 235 -3.53 17.13 -26.58
CA GLN A 235 -3.31 17.07 -28.02
C GLN A 235 -4.65 17.30 -28.74
N THR A 236 -4.62 18.12 -29.78
CA THR A 236 -5.77 18.64 -30.55
C THR A 236 -6.57 17.61 -31.37
N ASP A 237 -6.33 16.31 -31.20
CA ASP A 237 -6.81 15.26 -32.12
C ASP A 237 -7.69 14.16 -31.48
N GLY A 238 -8.10 14.30 -30.22
CA GLY A 238 -9.14 13.44 -29.62
C GLY A 238 -8.75 11.97 -29.37
N THR A 239 -7.51 11.57 -29.65
CA THR A 239 -6.98 10.25 -29.27
C THR A 239 -6.47 10.26 -27.84
N PRO A 240 -6.94 9.39 -26.94
CA PRO A 240 -6.40 9.29 -25.59
C PRO A 240 -5.00 8.68 -25.66
N LEU A 241 -3.97 9.52 -25.51
CA LEU A 241 -2.64 9.04 -25.14
C LEU A 241 -2.73 8.51 -23.72
N LEU A 242 -2.38 7.24 -23.53
CA LEU A 242 -2.09 6.69 -22.22
C LEU A 242 -1.06 7.61 -21.56
N SER A 243 -1.43 8.23 -20.44
CA SER A 243 -0.53 9.06 -19.63
C SER A 243 0.78 8.32 -19.43
N SER A 244 1.92 9.01 -19.56
CA SER A 244 3.25 8.42 -19.42
C SER A 244 3.48 7.77 -18.06
N GLY A 245 2.67 8.09 -17.05
CA GLY A 245 2.69 7.45 -15.74
C GLY A 245 2.14 6.02 -15.73
N ILE A 246 1.22 5.71 -16.64
CA ILE A 246 0.54 4.41 -16.76
C ILE A 246 1.42 3.40 -17.53
N VAL A 247 2.49 3.85 -18.16
CA VAL A 247 3.36 3.00 -19.02
C VAL A 247 4.06 1.89 -18.22
N PHE A 248 4.29 2.10 -16.93
CA PHE A 248 5.03 1.18 -16.09
C PHE A 248 4.31 0.88 -14.77
N LEU A 249 4.36 -0.39 -14.35
CA LEU A 249 3.89 -0.85 -13.04
C LEU A 249 4.57 -0.04 -11.93
N SER A 250 3.84 0.19 -10.83
CA SER A 250 4.31 1.00 -9.71
C SER A 250 5.58 0.39 -9.06
N SER A 251 5.69 -0.93 -9.07
CA SER A 251 6.86 -1.67 -8.60
C SER A 251 8.12 -1.42 -9.43
N ASP A 252 7.99 -1.27 -10.75
CA ASP A 252 9.13 -1.17 -11.67
C ASP A 252 9.67 0.27 -11.80
N ARG A 253 8.93 1.28 -11.32
CA ARG A 253 9.26 2.71 -11.48
C ARG A 253 10.65 3.06 -10.99
N ALA A 254 11.08 2.50 -9.87
CA ALA A 254 12.41 2.74 -9.31
C ALA A 254 13.52 2.19 -10.23
N TRP A 255 13.32 0.98 -10.77
CA TRP A 255 14.27 0.33 -11.66
C TRP A 255 14.38 1.06 -13.00
N ILE A 256 13.24 1.42 -13.58
CA ILE A 256 13.15 2.14 -14.85
C ILE A 256 13.73 3.55 -14.71
N GLY A 257 13.36 4.28 -13.64
CA GLY A 257 13.90 5.61 -13.36
C GLY A 257 15.42 5.59 -13.22
N THR A 258 15.96 4.57 -12.56
CA THR A 258 17.41 4.37 -12.44
C THR A 258 18.06 4.06 -13.79
N SER A 259 17.47 3.18 -14.59
CA SER A 259 17.95 2.84 -15.93
C SER A 259 18.00 4.08 -16.85
N LEU A 260 16.93 4.88 -16.86
CA LEU A 260 16.85 6.13 -17.60
C LEU A 260 17.87 7.16 -17.11
N ALA A 261 18.02 7.34 -15.80
CA ALA A 261 18.99 8.26 -15.23
C ALA A 261 20.44 7.86 -15.59
N CYS A 262 20.75 6.57 -15.53
CA CYS A 262 22.03 6.02 -15.98
C CYS A 262 22.29 6.29 -17.46
N SER A 263 21.28 6.07 -18.31
CA SER A 263 21.39 6.31 -19.76
C SER A 263 21.51 7.79 -20.12
N ALA A 264 20.87 8.67 -19.35
CA ALA A 264 20.94 10.13 -19.54
C ALA A 264 22.30 10.73 -19.15
N GLY A 265 23.22 9.91 -18.64
CA GLY A 265 24.56 10.38 -18.30
C GLY A 265 24.60 11.23 -17.04
N PHE A 266 23.72 10.97 -16.05
CA PHE A 266 23.92 11.41 -14.66
C PHE A 266 25.20 10.73 -14.11
N ASN A 267 26.36 11.23 -14.54
CA ASN A 267 27.69 10.69 -14.28
C ASN A 267 28.41 11.46 -13.16
N SER A 268 27.86 12.57 -12.66
CA SER A 268 28.52 13.44 -11.69
C SER A 268 28.67 12.85 -10.28
N THR A 269 28.19 11.63 -10.03
CA THR A 269 28.17 10.98 -8.71
C THR A 269 28.57 9.50 -8.73
N LYS A 270 29.10 8.96 -9.84
CA LYS A 270 29.59 7.58 -9.86
C LYS A 270 30.91 7.50 -9.09
N ALA A 271 30.91 6.76 -7.98
CA ALA A 271 32.14 6.38 -7.30
C ALA A 271 32.95 5.47 -8.23
N THR A 272 34.12 5.94 -8.68
CA THR A 272 35.08 5.11 -9.42
C THR A 272 35.86 4.25 -8.44
N LEU A 273 36.40 3.13 -8.93
CA LEU A 273 37.30 2.28 -8.13
C LEU A 273 38.50 3.09 -7.60
N ASP A 274 39.04 4.01 -8.40
CA ASP A 274 40.13 4.88 -7.99
C ASP A 274 39.75 5.79 -6.81
N ASN A 275 38.54 6.37 -6.81
CA ASN A 275 38.05 7.18 -5.70
C ASN A 275 37.84 6.33 -4.44
N LEU A 276 37.33 5.10 -4.57
CA LEU A 276 37.11 4.19 -3.43
C LEU A 276 38.43 3.72 -2.82
N CYS A 277 39.45 3.43 -3.64
CA CYS A 277 40.77 3.04 -3.17
C CYS A 277 41.53 4.20 -2.53
N THR A 278 41.31 5.44 -2.98
CA THR A 278 41.98 6.63 -2.46
C THR A 278 41.40 7.09 -1.11
N PHE A 279 40.10 6.89 -0.89
CA PHE A 279 39.39 7.31 0.32
C PHE A 279 38.92 6.12 1.18
N SER A 280 39.55 4.95 1.06
CA SER A 280 39.17 3.76 1.84
C SER A 280 39.21 4.07 3.34
N PHE A 281 38.11 3.79 4.03
CA PHE A 281 37.98 3.95 5.48
C PHE A 281 38.99 3.05 6.21
N SER A 282 40.09 3.65 6.68
CA SER A 282 40.97 3.11 7.71
C SER A 282 40.44 3.43 9.10
#